data_AF-A0A2V8GS27-F1
#
_entry.id   AF-A0A2V8GS27-F1
#
_cell.length_a   1.000
_cell.length_b   1.000
_cell.length_c   1.000
_cell.angle_alpha   90.00
_cell.angle_beta   90.00
_cell.angle_gamma   90.00
#
_symmetry.space_group_name_H-M   'P 1'
#
loop_
_entity.id
_entity.type
_entity.pdbx_description
1 polymer ?
#
loop_
_entity_poly.entity_id
_entity_poly.type
_entity_poly.pdbx_seq_one_letter_code
_entity_poly.pdbx_strand_id
1 'polypeptide(L)'
;MQERTWIRLVLALLVSSQFAGSANAQAVATPELHAVRATTPPQVDGVLDDATWAHEPMPLDPWVSYNPLRGEPAKQQTKVWIAYDDQAIYFAFRCLDEEPDKIRTTITRRDNAWNDDWIAVSLDSTRAGQQAYHLFVNPSGIQMDALNTGHNEDSAPDFVWQSAGHVDDQGYTVEMRVPLQTIRFHGGSDVRMGVLFFRHNSRMGVSWSSPAIAPGQWVFESHAPLVFSELHQPRVLEVIPSTTVSRNQTRDAAASWSPASNKAAIGASIKYGVTSAVTLEATANPDFSQVESDAFQVEVNQRFPVFYDEKRPFFMEGLGVFNLAGQGDDASMQRSVHTRKIVDPGAGLKLTGTAGRQTFAVLSASDASATGSDRLFTIGRALRNYGNGQYVGALVTDTEHGAEYNRVAAADATFRHGQNFTWNAALLHSASQTVDGHTSSGNGAQVKGQYNTRRLLVMNFVEHFDRGIQMDTAFLNRV
;
A
#
# COMPACT_ATOMS: atom_id res chain seq x y z
N MET A 1 34.60 -20.69 17.16
CA MET A 1 34.28 -20.14 18.51
C MET A 1 34.26 -18.61 18.52
N GLN A 2 33.99 -17.95 17.38
CA GLN A 2 34.09 -16.48 17.20
C GLN A 2 32.75 -15.84 16.79
N GLU A 3 31.66 -16.62 16.73
CA GLU A 3 30.32 -16.18 16.26
C GLU A 3 29.37 -15.79 17.41
N ARG A 4 29.66 -16.19 18.66
CA ARG A 4 28.74 -15.94 19.80
C ARG A 4 28.84 -14.55 20.41
N THR A 5 29.78 -13.71 19.95
CA THR A 5 30.07 -12.40 20.55
C THR A 5 29.28 -11.25 19.90
N TRP A 6 28.78 -11.42 18.68
CA TRP A 6 28.08 -10.35 17.94
C TRP A 6 26.61 -10.17 18.34
N ILE A 7 25.93 -11.26 18.72
CA ILE A 7 24.55 -11.22 19.24
C ILE A 7 24.46 -10.36 20.51
N ARG A 8 25.52 -10.35 21.33
CA ARG A 8 25.60 -9.49 22.52
C ARG A 8 25.83 -8.01 22.19
N LEU A 9 26.40 -7.68 21.03
CA LEU A 9 26.63 -6.30 20.60
C LEU A 9 25.37 -5.67 19.98
N VAL A 10 24.55 -6.47 19.28
CA VAL A 10 23.21 -6.03 18.81
C VAL A 10 22.23 -5.88 19.97
N LEU A 11 22.35 -6.72 21.02
CA LEU A 11 21.60 -6.58 22.28
C LEU A 11 22.16 -5.50 23.23
N ALA A 12 23.42 -5.08 23.09
CA ALA A 12 24.04 -4.06 23.96
C ALA A 12 23.84 -2.62 23.48
N LEU A 13 23.56 -2.39 22.18
CA LEU A 13 23.10 -1.08 21.70
C LEU A 13 21.61 -0.82 21.99
N LEU A 14 20.89 -1.79 22.53
CA LEU A 14 19.50 -1.71 22.98
C LEU A 14 19.33 -1.12 24.39
N VAL A 15 20.42 -0.73 25.09
CA VAL A 15 20.35 -0.21 26.46
C VAL A 15 21.23 1.02 26.62
N SER A 16 20.79 2.17 26.09
CA SER A 16 21.15 3.50 26.60
C SER A 16 20.39 4.62 25.90
N SER A 17 19.06 4.56 25.92
CA SER A 17 18.24 5.78 25.89
C SER A 17 17.57 5.88 27.25
N GLN A 18 18.11 6.75 28.09
CA GLN A 18 17.60 7.00 29.43
C GLN A 18 16.10 7.31 29.38
N PHE A 19 15.35 6.65 30.27
CA PHE A 19 14.03 7.07 30.67
C PHE A 19 14.11 8.49 31.21
N ALA A 20 13.72 9.47 30.40
CA ALA A 20 13.50 10.84 30.82
C ALA A 20 12.08 11.23 30.44
N GLY A 21 11.23 11.33 31.47
CA GLY A 21 9.98 12.09 31.48
C GLY A 21 8.96 11.72 30.42
N SER A 22 7.97 10.92 30.80
CA SER A 22 6.64 11.00 30.19
C SER A 22 6.09 12.41 30.38
N ALA A 23 6.43 13.32 29.48
CA ALA A 23 5.59 14.48 29.24
C ALA A 23 4.29 13.92 28.69
N ASN A 24 3.23 13.96 29.50
CA ASN A 24 1.87 13.87 29.01
C ASN A 24 1.67 15.02 28.02
N ALA A 25 2.04 14.81 26.76
CA ALA A 25 1.48 15.57 25.68
C ALA A 25 -0.01 15.22 25.68
N GLN A 26 -0.83 16.11 26.26
CA GLN A 26 -2.26 16.10 26.01
C GLN A 26 -2.41 16.07 24.49
N ALA A 27 -2.86 14.93 23.97
CA ALA A 27 -3.25 14.83 22.57
C ALA A 27 -4.34 15.90 22.37
N VAL A 28 -4.02 16.93 21.59
CA VAL A 28 -5.03 17.86 21.10
C VAL A 28 -6.01 16.99 20.34
N ALA A 29 -7.23 16.83 20.86
CA ALA A 29 -8.24 16.01 20.22
C ALA A 29 -8.57 16.67 18.87
N THR A 30 -8.17 16.01 17.78
CA THR A 30 -8.56 16.43 16.44
C THR A 30 -10.09 16.36 16.35
N PRO A 31 -10.77 17.43 15.90
CA PRO A 31 -12.22 17.43 15.84
C PRO A 31 -12.73 16.29 14.95
N GLU A 32 -13.85 15.69 15.36
CA GLU A 32 -14.55 14.71 14.52
C GLU A 32 -15.17 15.43 13.33
N LEU A 33 -14.98 14.87 12.14
CA LEU A 33 -15.57 15.36 10.89
C LEU A 33 -16.81 14.51 10.60
N HIS A 34 -17.98 15.11 10.58
CA HIS A 34 -19.23 14.38 10.30
C HIS A 34 -19.59 14.52 8.83
N ALA A 35 -19.55 13.41 8.09
CA ALA A 35 -19.95 13.40 6.69
C ALA A 35 -21.48 13.61 6.58
N VAL A 36 -21.91 14.39 5.59
CA VAL A 36 -23.34 14.67 5.36
C VAL A 36 -23.95 13.59 4.48
N ARG A 37 -25.08 13.01 4.90
CA ARG A 37 -25.77 12.04 4.05
C ARG A 37 -26.46 12.77 2.89
N ALA A 38 -26.04 12.48 1.66
CA ALA A 38 -26.63 13.01 0.45
C ALA A 38 -27.97 12.33 0.16
N THR A 39 -29.01 13.12 -0.10
CA THR A 39 -30.31 12.60 -0.58
C THR A 39 -30.31 12.38 -2.08
N THR A 40 -29.55 13.21 -2.81
CA THR A 40 -29.29 13.08 -4.24
C THR A 40 -27.77 13.05 -4.43
N PRO A 41 -27.21 12.03 -5.10
CA PRO A 41 -25.78 12.00 -5.41
C PRO A 41 -25.37 13.26 -6.18
N PRO A 42 -24.25 13.92 -5.83
CA PRO A 42 -23.74 15.04 -6.61
C PRO A 42 -23.26 14.56 -7.99
N GLN A 43 -23.35 15.44 -8.98
CA GLN A 43 -22.77 15.21 -10.28
C GLN A 43 -21.29 15.54 -10.22
N VAL A 44 -20.41 14.56 -10.45
CA VAL A 44 -18.97 14.77 -10.42
C VAL A 44 -18.53 15.45 -11.73
N ASP A 45 -18.61 16.77 -11.78
CA ASP A 45 -18.21 17.59 -12.92
C ASP A 45 -17.23 18.73 -12.56
N GLY A 46 -16.90 18.86 -11.28
CA GLY A 46 -15.95 19.84 -10.77
C GLY A 46 -16.62 21.17 -10.40
N VAL A 47 -17.94 21.31 -10.54
CA VAL A 47 -18.68 22.52 -10.18
C VAL A 47 -19.43 22.29 -8.86
N LEU A 48 -19.27 23.20 -7.90
CA LEU A 48 -19.86 23.05 -6.56
C LEU A 48 -21.25 23.68 -6.45
N ASP A 49 -22.16 23.37 -7.39
CA ASP A 49 -23.52 23.94 -7.44
C ASP A 49 -24.63 22.97 -6.99
N ASP A 50 -24.29 21.69 -6.79
CA ASP A 50 -25.19 20.68 -6.23
C ASP A 50 -25.69 21.03 -4.81
N ALA A 51 -26.94 20.70 -4.54
CA ALA A 51 -27.55 20.89 -3.21
C ALA A 51 -26.82 20.12 -2.10
N THR A 52 -26.12 19.03 -2.45
CA THR A 52 -25.27 18.25 -1.53
C THR A 52 -24.15 19.11 -0.92
N TRP A 53 -23.66 20.12 -1.64
CA TRP A 53 -22.57 21.01 -1.21
C TRP A 53 -23.03 22.29 -0.49
N ALA A 54 -24.33 22.48 -0.30
CA ALA A 54 -24.91 23.69 0.31
C ALA A 54 -24.67 23.82 1.84
N HIS A 55 -23.99 22.86 2.46
CA HIS A 55 -23.62 22.91 3.88
C HIS A 55 -22.29 23.64 4.10
N GLU A 56 -22.01 24.04 5.35
CA GLU A 56 -20.73 24.66 5.68
C GLU A 56 -19.57 23.67 5.44
N PRO A 57 -18.42 24.15 4.91
CA PRO A 57 -17.24 23.31 4.75
C PRO A 57 -16.72 22.78 6.09
N MET A 58 -16.01 21.66 6.02
CA MET A 58 -15.38 21.02 7.18
C MET A 58 -14.38 21.97 7.88
N PRO A 59 -14.34 21.98 9.22
CA PRO A 59 -13.48 22.87 10.02
C PRO A 59 -12.03 22.38 10.02
N LEU A 60 -11.34 22.52 8.89
CA LEU A 60 -10.00 21.97 8.64
C LEU A 60 -8.88 23.02 8.76
N ASP A 61 -9.19 24.26 9.09
CA ASP A 61 -8.15 25.28 9.26
C ASP A 61 -7.47 25.19 10.65
N PRO A 62 -6.15 25.45 10.72
CA PRO A 62 -5.27 25.82 9.60
C PRO A 62 -4.72 24.61 8.83
N TRP A 63 -4.56 24.77 7.53
CA TRP A 63 -3.68 23.92 6.72
C TRP A 63 -2.22 24.25 7.01
N VAL A 64 -1.37 23.24 7.18
CA VAL A 64 0.03 23.42 7.63
C VAL A 64 0.98 22.70 6.69
N SER A 65 2.11 23.35 6.36
CA SER A 65 3.11 22.78 5.46
C SER A 65 3.72 21.52 6.09
N TYR A 66 3.92 20.47 5.29
CA TYR A 66 4.61 19.25 5.70
C TYR A 66 5.82 18.90 4.82
N ASN A 67 5.93 19.53 3.64
CA ASN A 67 7.03 19.38 2.70
C ASN A 67 7.24 20.72 1.95
N PRO A 68 8.46 21.25 1.77
CA PRO A 68 9.75 20.75 2.26
C PRO A 68 10.00 21.05 3.74
N LEU A 69 9.48 22.17 4.24
CA LEU A 69 9.61 22.57 5.64
C LEU A 69 8.27 22.45 6.35
N ARG A 70 8.28 21.85 7.54
CA ARG A 70 7.06 21.65 8.33
C ARG A 70 6.71 22.85 9.20
N GLY A 71 5.42 23.10 9.34
CA GLY A 71 4.86 23.97 10.39
C GLY A 71 4.46 25.37 9.97
N GLU A 72 4.55 25.73 8.68
CA GLU A 72 4.10 27.05 8.20
C GLU A 72 2.63 26.96 7.76
N PRO A 73 1.75 27.85 8.26
CA PRO A 73 0.36 27.91 7.80
C PRO A 73 0.26 28.20 6.31
N ALA A 74 -0.71 27.58 5.63
CA ALA A 74 -1.03 27.91 4.25
C ALA A 74 -1.54 29.36 4.17
N LYS A 75 -0.99 30.13 3.21
CA LYS A 75 -1.52 31.45 2.87
C LYS A 75 -2.80 31.37 2.05
N GLN A 76 -2.89 30.32 1.24
CA GLN A 76 -3.98 30.03 0.34
C GLN A 76 -4.98 29.09 1.01
N GLN A 77 -6.23 29.53 1.12
CA GLN A 77 -7.28 28.76 1.80
C GLN A 77 -7.71 27.54 0.97
N THR A 78 -8.06 26.46 1.68
CA THR A 78 -8.64 25.25 1.08
C THR A 78 -9.85 24.84 1.90
N LYS A 79 -11.01 24.74 1.23
CA LYS A 79 -12.26 24.28 1.84
C LYS A 79 -12.57 22.88 1.36
N VAL A 80 -13.13 22.06 2.23
CA VAL A 80 -13.47 20.66 1.95
C VAL A 80 -14.90 20.40 2.38
N TRP A 81 -15.65 19.70 1.54
CA TRP A 81 -16.95 19.14 1.86
C TRP A 81 -16.89 17.63 1.76
N ILE A 82 -17.64 16.95 2.62
CA ILE A 82 -17.68 15.50 2.65
C ILE A 82 -19.13 15.08 2.75
N ALA A 83 -19.57 14.32 1.75
CA ALA A 83 -20.90 13.74 1.71
C ALA A 83 -20.82 12.24 1.44
N TYR A 84 -21.92 11.52 1.64
CA TYR A 84 -21.99 10.10 1.35
C TYR A 84 -23.43 9.64 1.10
N ASP A 85 -23.57 8.52 0.39
CA ASP A 85 -24.83 7.79 0.26
C ASP A 85 -24.59 6.28 0.45
N ASP A 86 -25.56 5.45 0.07
CA ASP A 86 -25.44 3.99 0.19
C ASP A 86 -24.48 3.36 -0.83
N GLN A 87 -23.91 4.13 -1.75
CA GLN A 87 -23.06 3.65 -2.85
C GLN A 87 -21.64 4.21 -2.80
N ALA A 88 -21.44 5.45 -2.36
CA ALA A 88 -20.15 6.13 -2.41
C ALA A 88 -19.94 7.17 -1.30
N ILE A 89 -18.68 7.49 -1.07
CA ILE A 89 -18.23 8.68 -0.34
C ILE A 89 -17.85 9.74 -1.38
N TYR A 90 -18.28 10.97 -1.15
CA TYR A 90 -18.02 12.11 -2.01
C TYR A 90 -17.15 13.13 -1.28
N PHE A 91 -16.12 13.63 -1.96
CA PHE A 91 -15.28 14.71 -1.48
C PHE A 91 -15.32 15.84 -2.49
N ALA A 92 -15.51 17.06 -2.00
CA ALA A 92 -15.41 18.27 -2.80
C ALA A 92 -14.39 19.23 -2.19
N PHE A 93 -13.63 19.90 -3.04
CA PHE A 93 -12.55 20.79 -2.65
C PHE A 93 -12.70 22.12 -3.36
N ARG A 94 -12.49 23.21 -2.63
CA ARG A 94 -12.27 24.55 -3.19
C ARG A 94 -10.89 25.03 -2.75
N CYS A 95 -9.98 25.13 -3.70
CA CYS A 95 -8.60 25.52 -3.49
C CYS A 95 -8.40 26.94 -4.02
N LEU A 96 -8.44 27.94 -3.14
CA LEU A 96 -8.21 29.33 -3.54
C LEU A 96 -6.73 29.56 -3.83
N ASP A 97 -6.42 30.32 -4.87
CA ASP A 97 -5.07 30.73 -5.25
C ASP A 97 -5.03 32.25 -5.48
N GLU A 98 -3.97 32.92 -5.05
CA GLU A 98 -3.79 34.36 -5.28
C GLU A 98 -3.34 34.67 -6.72
N GLU A 99 -2.82 33.66 -7.43
CA GLU A 99 -2.37 33.75 -8.82
C GLU A 99 -2.97 32.60 -9.66
N PRO A 100 -4.31 32.56 -9.88
CA PRO A 100 -4.99 31.44 -10.54
C PRO A 100 -4.46 31.13 -11.95
N ASP A 101 -4.05 32.15 -12.71
CA ASP A 101 -3.44 32.00 -14.05
C ASP A 101 -2.12 31.21 -14.05
N LYS A 102 -1.53 30.98 -12.86
CA LYS A 102 -0.29 30.23 -12.67
C LYS A 102 -0.51 28.83 -12.10
N ILE A 103 -1.76 28.41 -11.92
CA ILE A 103 -2.08 27.04 -11.51
C ILE A 103 -1.59 26.10 -12.60
N ARG A 104 -0.72 25.15 -12.22
CA ARG A 104 -0.20 24.16 -13.15
C ARG A 104 -1.13 22.96 -13.17
N THR A 105 -1.61 22.62 -14.36
CA THR A 105 -2.39 21.41 -14.59
C THR A 105 -2.21 20.90 -16.01
N THR A 106 -2.14 19.58 -16.16
CA THR A 106 -1.89 18.89 -17.42
C THR A 106 -2.95 17.82 -17.61
N ILE A 107 -3.51 17.72 -18.82
CA ILE A 107 -4.33 16.57 -19.22
C ILE A 107 -3.39 15.47 -19.71
N THR A 108 -3.30 14.40 -18.95
CA THR A 108 -2.39 13.28 -19.19
C THR A 108 -3.05 11.96 -18.80
N ARG A 109 -2.36 10.84 -19.02
CA ARG A 109 -2.80 9.55 -18.48
C ARG A 109 -2.77 9.58 -16.95
N ARG A 110 -3.58 8.72 -16.31
CA ARG A 110 -3.53 8.46 -14.87
C ARG A 110 -2.07 8.27 -14.40
N ASP A 111 -1.78 8.70 -13.18
CA ASP A 111 -0.47 8.55 -12.53
C ASP A 111 0.70 9.27 -13.22
N ASN A 112 0.41 10.21 -14.14
CA ASN A 112 1.44 11.02 -14.81
C ASN A 112 1.34 12.53 -14.51
N ALA A 113 0.54 12.93 -13.51
CA ALA A 113 0.29 14.33 -13.15
C ALA A 113 1.03 14.80 -11.87
N TRP A 114 2.03 14.05 -11.39
CA TRP A 114 2.72 14.33 -10.11
C TRP A 114 3.44 15.68 -10.03
N ASN A 115 3.79 16.27 -11.17
CA ASN A 115 4.47 17.56 -11.26
C ASN A 115 3.52 18.77 -11.35
N ASP A 116 2.21 18.53 -11.39
CA ASP A 116 1.18 19.57 -11.40
C ASP A 116 0.82 20.00 -9.97
N ASP A 117 -0.03 21.02 -9.85
CA ASP A 117 -0.77 21.24 -8.61
C ASP A 117 -1.73 20.06 -8.39
N TRP A 118 -1.97 19.69 -7.13
CA TRP A 118 -2.92 18.62 -6.81
C TRP A 118 -3.50 18.76 -5.41
N ILE A 119 -4.68 18.16 -5.23
CA ILE A 119 -5.32 17.93 -3.93
C ILE A 119 -5.48 16.43 -3.72
N ALA A 120 -5.43 15.98 -2.47
CA ALA A 120 -5.57 14.56 -2.18
C ALA A 120 -6.31 14.28 -0.88
N VAL A 121 -6.92 13.10 -0.84
CA VAL A 121 -7.47 12.49 0.37
C VAL A 121 -6.68 11.22 0.69
N SER A 122 -6.25 11.10 1.95
CA SER A 122 -5.75 9.88 2.54
C SER A 122 -6.82 9.30 3.46
N LEU A 123 -7.33 8.11 3.13
CA LEU A 123 -8.42 7.45 3.84
C LEU A 123 -7.96 6.14 4.46
N ASP A 124 -7.88 6.07 5.79
CA ASP A 124 -7.83 4.79 6.53
C ASP A 124 -9.27 4.35 6.86
N SER A 125 -9.89 3.66 5.90
CA SER A 125 -11.30 3.23 5.98
C SER A 125 -11.58 2.15 7.02
N THR A 126 -10.55 1.48 7.53
CA THR A 126 -10.66 0.48 8.60
C THR A 126 -10.30 1.03 9.98
N ARG A 127 -9.62 2.18 10.00
CA ARG A 127 -9.01 2.78 11.19
C ARG A 127 -8.01 1.85 11.89
N ALA A 128 -7.41 0.93 11.12
CA ALA A 128 -6.43 -0.02 11.65
C ALA A 128 -5.03 0.60 11.79
N GLY A 129 -4.78 1.76 11.17
CA GLY A 129 -3.48 2.43 11.19
C GLY A 129 -2.40 1.64 10.45
N GLN A 130 -2.79 0.92 9.39
CA GLN A 130 -1.90 0.00 8.64
C GLN A 130 -1.90 0.27 7.14
N GLN A 131 -3.06 0.63 6.60
CA GLN A 131 -3.25 0.92 5.19
C GLN A 131 -4.12 2.17 5.05
N ALA A 132 -3.78 3.06 4.14
CA ALA A 132 -4.59 4.20 3.77
C ALA A 132 -4.62 4.32 2.23
N TYR A 133 -5.82 4.55 1.70
CA TYR A 133 -6.00 4.86 0.29
C TYR A 133 -5.62 6.32 0.08
N HIS A 134 -4.62 6.59 -0.74
CA HIS A 134 -4.27 7.94 -1.16
C HIS A 134 -4.82 8.18 -2.56
N LEU A 135 -5.73 9.14 -2.68
CA LEU A 135 -6.41 9.51 -3.92
C LEU A 135 -6.09 10.97 -4.21
N PHE A 136 -5.35 11.21 -5.28
CA PHE A 136 -4.87 12.53 -5.70
C PHE A 136 -5.58 12.95 -6.99
N VAL A 137 -5.88 14.24 -7.12
CA VAL A 137 -6.47 14.81 -8.33
C VAL A 137 -5.81 16.14 -8.65
N ASN A 138 -5.39 16.32 -9.90
CA ASN A 138 -4.93 17.62 -10.37
C ASN A 138 -6.12 18.53 -10.75
N PRO A 139 -5.94 19.84 -10.96
CA PRO A 139 -7.03 20.77 -11.29
C PRO A 139 -7.81 20.45 -12.58
N SER A 140 -7.29 19.61 -13.48
CA SER A 140 -7.98 19.12 -14.68
C SER A 140 -8.76 17.82 -14.44
N GLY A 141 -8.81 17.32 -13.21
CA GLY A 141 -9.52 16.09 -12.86
C GLY A 141 -8.72 14.80 -13.10
N ILE A 142 -7.42 14.89 -13.45
CA ILE A 142 -6.58 13.70 -13.68
C ILE A 142 -6.24 13.04 -12.35
N GLN A 143 -6.54 11.74 -12.29
CA GLN A 143 -6.37 10.89 -11.12
C GLN A 143 -4.93 10.42 -10.98
N MET A 144 -4.46 10.36 -9.74
CA MET A 144 -3.31 9.56 -9.33
C MET A 144 -3.66 8.85 -8.03
N ASP A 145 -3.12 7.67 -7.79
CA ASP A 145 -3.39 6.93 -6.56
C ASP A 145 -2.25 6.08 -6.03
N ALA A 146 -2.33 5.82 -4.73
CA ALA A 146 -1.41 4.95 -4.04
C ALA A 146 -2.07 4.29 -2.84
N LEU A 147 -1.54 3.13 -2.45
CA LEU A 147 -1.83 2.49 -1.18
C LEU A 147 -0.67 2.77 -0.23
N ASN A 148 -0.93 3.61 0.77
CA ASN A 148 0.05 3.89 1.81
C ASN A 148 0.00 2.80 2.88
N THR A 149 1.16 2.27 3.26
CA THR A 149 1.33 1.35 4.38
C THR A 149 2.29 1.96 5.40
N GLY A 150 2.35 1.44 6.62
CA GLY A 150 3.26 1.96 7.66
C GLY A 150 4.76 1.99 7.26
N HIS A 151 5.13 1.33 6.15
CA HIS A 151 6.50 1.19 5.67
C HIS A 151 6.76 1.83 4.30
N ASN A 152 5.76 1.81 3.42
CA ASN A 152 5.94 2.18 2.02
C ASN A 152 4.64 2.73 1.44
N GLU A 153 4.76 3.64 0.47
CA GLU A 153 3.67 4.06 -0.40
C GLU A 153 3.79 3.32 -1.72
N ASP A 154 2.73 2.59 -2.10
CA ASP A 154 2.70 1.73 -3.27
C ASP A 154 1.73 2.31 -4.30
N SER A 155 2.25 2.87 -5.39
CA SER A 155 1.47 3.43 -6.49
C SER A 155 1.17 2.41 -7.60
N ALA A 156 1.39 1.11 -7.35
CA ALA A 156 1.05 0.08 -8.32
C ALA A 156 -0.47 -0.18 -8.49
N PRO A 157 -1.31 -0.06 -7.44
CA PRO A 157 -2.75 -0.31 -7.56
C PRO A 157 -3.52 0.85 -8.19
N ASP A 158 -4.35 0.52 -9.18
CA ASP A 158 -5.29 1.47 -9.79
C ASP A 158 -6.70 1.21 -9.23
N PHE A 159 -7.14 2.03 -8.29
CA PHE A 159 -8.47 1.93 -7.70
C PHE A 159 -9.56 2.45 -8.64
N VAL A 160 -10.77 1.88 -8.56
CA VAL A 160 -11.92 2.34 -9.35
C VAL A 160 -12.66 3.47 -8.61
N TRP A 161 -12.54 4.69 -9.11
CA TRP A 161 -13.22 5.89 -8.59
C TRP A 161 -13.33 6.96 -9.68
N GLN A 162 -14.11 8.02 -9.43
CA GLN A 162 -14.35 9.09 -10.41
C GLN A 162 -13.90 10.44 -9.84
N SER A 163 -13.42 11.32 -10.70
CA SER A 163 -13.07 12.69 -10.35
C SER A 163 -13.33 13.65 -11.49
N ALA A 164 -13.52 14.92 -11.13
CA ALA A 164 -13.56 16.04 -12.05
C ALA A 164 -12.90 17.25 -11.40
N GLY A 165 -12.31 18.12 -12.22
CA GLY A 165 -11.65 19.34 -11.77
C GLY A 165 -11.99 20.50 -12.68
N HIS A 166 -12.09 21.69 -12.10
CA HIS A 166 -12.43 22.92 -12.81
C HIS A 166 -11.58 24.07 -12.28
N VAL A 167 -10.91 24.80 -13.18
CA VAL A 167 -10.12 26.00 -12.85
C VAL A 167 -10.97 27.24 -13.14
N ASP A 168 -10.97 28.20 -12.22
CA ASP A 168 -11.67 29.48 -12.37
C ASP A 168 -10.83 30.68 -11.92
N ASP A 169 -11.46 31.85 -11.85
CA ASP A 169 -10.82 33.13 -11.57
C ASP A 169 -10.34 33.31 -10.13
N GLN A 170 -10.64 32.39 -9.21
CA GLN A 170 -10.14 32.44 -7.82
C GLN A 170 -9.27 31.24 -7.45
N GLY A 171 -9.16 30.22 -8.31
CA GLY A 171 -8.40 29.03 -8.02
C GLY A 171 -8.92 27.81 -8.78
N TYR A 172 -9.16 26.71 -8.08
CA TYR A 172 -9.76 25.53 -8.68
C TYR A 172 -10.67 24.76 -7.71
N THR A 173 -11.56 23.97 -8.28
CA THR A 173 -12.43 23.02 -7.61
C THR A 173 -12.14 21.61 -8.08
N VAL A 174 -12.33 20.65 -7.17
CA VAL A 174 -12.22 19.22 -7.46
C VAL A 174 -13.36 18.50 -6.77
N GLU A 175 -13.95 17.56 -7.48
CA GLU A 175 -14.89 16.59 -6.92
C GLU A 175 -14.37 15.17 -7.10
N MET A 176 -14.62 14.32 -6.11
CA MET A 176 -14.26 12.92 -6.10
C MET A 176 -15.46 12.09 -5.67
N ARG A 177 -15.72 10.99 -6.38
CA ARG A 177 -16.66 9.94 -5.97
C ARG A 177 -15.89 8.64 -5.77
N VAL A 178 -15.86 8.18 -4.53
CA VAL A 178 -15.19 6.95 -4.09
C VAL A 178 -16.24 5.88 -3.79
N PRO A 179 -16.48 4.90 -4.68
CA PRO A 179 -17.44 3.84 -4.43
C PRO A 179 -17.10 3.04 -3.18
N LEU A 180 -18.10 2.74 -2.36
CA LEU A 180 -17.94 1.91 -1.15
C LEU A 180 -17.46 0.49 -1.45
N GLN A 181 -17.63 0.02 -2.69
CA GLN A 181 -17.14 -1.28 -3.15
C GLN A 181 -15.62 -1.28 -3.39
N THR A 182 -15.01 -0.12 -3.62
CA THR A 182 -13.57 0.04 -3.90
C THR A 182 -12.74 -0.06 -2.61
N ILE A 183 -13.33 0.29 -1.47
CA ILE A 183 -12.64 0.37 -0.18
C ILE A 183 -13.17 -0.69 0.80
N ARG A 184 -12.28 -1.21 1.65
CA ARG A 184 -12.65 -2.12 2.75
C ARG A 184 -12.98 -1.31 4.00
N PHE A 185 -14.12 -1.50 4.64
CA PHE A 185 -14.51 -0.75 5.83
C PHE A 185 -15.43 -1.56 6.74
N HIS A 186 -15.66 -1.12 7.98
CA HIS A 186 -16.66 -1.74 8.87
C HIS A 186 -18.03 -1.08 8.67
N GLY A 187 -19.03 -1.84 8.21
CA GLY A 187 -20.40 -1.34 8.05
C GLY A 187 -21.20 -1.34 9.36
N GLY A 188 -22.29 -0.56 9.41
CA GLY A 188 -23.16 -0.42 10.58
C GLY A 188 -23.48 1.05 10.87
N SER A 189 -23.91 1.30 12.11
CA SER A 189 -24.12 2.66 12.66
C SER A 189 -22.83 3.23 13.25
N ASP A 190 -22.66 4.55 13.19
CA ASP A 190 -21.48 5.28 13.72
C ASP A 190 -20.16 4.73 13.17
N VAL A 191 -20.08 4.61 11.85
CA VAL A 191 -18.85 4.15 11.17
C VAL A 191 -17.81 5.27 11.24
N ARG A 192 -16.61 4.91 11.70
CA ARG A 192 -15.50 5.84 11.90
C ARG A 192 -14.30 5.44 11.06
N MET A 193 -13.88 6.31 10.15
CA MET A 193 -12.67 6.17 9.33
C MET A 193 -11.61 7.20 9.77
N GLY A 194 -10.36 6.99 9.38
CA GLY A 194 -9.32 8.02 9.47
C GLY A 194 -9.23 8.80 8.17
N VAL A 195 -9.19 10.14 8.23
CA VAL A 195 -9.03 10.99 7.04
C VAL A 195 -7.96 12.06 7.25
N LEU A 196 -7.21 12.33 6.19
CA LEU A 196 -6.22 13.40 6.11
C LEU A 196 -6.23 13.95 4.69
N PHE A 197 -6.10 15.26 4.56
CA PHE A 197 -6.11 15.94 3.28
C PHE A 197 -4.74 16.54 2.99
N PHE A 198 -4.39 16.59 1.71
CA PHE A 198 -3.15 17.18 1.22
C PHE A 198 -3.42 18.15 0.09
N ARG A 199 -2.62 19.20 -0.02
CA ARG A 199 -2.58 20.13 -1.15
C ARG A 199 -1.13 20.36 -1.54
N HIS A 200 -0.82 20.28 -2.82
CA HIS A 200 0.47 20.65 -3.39
C HIS A 200 0.31 21.82 -4.35
N ASN A 201 1.20 22.79 -4.23
CA ASN A 201 1.36 23.86 -5.21
C ASN A 201 2.74 23.70 -5.85
N SER A 202 2.75 23.33 -7.12
CA SER A 202 3.97 22.98 -7.87
C SER A 202 4.88 24.18 -8.07
N ARG A 203 4.31 25.37 -8.28
CA ARG A 203 5.03 26.63 -8.48
C ARG A 203 5.78 27.07 -7.22
N MET A 204 5.14 26.95 -6.05
CA MET A 204 5.78 27.26 -4.77
C MET A 204 6.69 26.12 -4.29
N GLY A 205 6.50 24.90 -4.80
CA GLY A 205 7.19 23.70 -4.34
C GLY A 205 6.86 23.35 -2.89
N VAL A 206 5.64 23.65 -2.43
CA VAL A 206 5.17 23.44 -1.05
C VAL A 206 3.95 22.52 -1.05
N SER A 207 3.93 21.61 -0.09
CA SER A 207 2.75 20.79 0.20
C SER A 207 2.26 21.04 1.63
N TRP A 208 0.94 21.18 1.77
CA TRP A 208 0.23 21.35 3.03
C TRP A 208 -0.64 20.14 3.33
N SER A 209 -0.93 19.94 4.61
CA SER A 209 -1.90 18.95 5.06
C SER A 209 -2.89 19.57 6.04
N SER A 210 -4.09 19.00 6.08
CA SER A 210 -5.03 19.17 7.18
C SER A 210 -5.71 17.83 7.51
N PRO A 211 -5.66 17.34 8.75
CA PRO A 211 -4.94 17.90 9.90
C PRO A 211 -3.42 18.05 9.69
N ALA A 212 -2.77 18.83 10.56
CA ALA A 212 -1.34 19.09 10.46
C ALA A 212 -0.52 17.83 10.82
N ILE A 213 0.42 17.45 9.95
CA ILE A 213 1.34 16.34 10.25
C ILE A 213 2.56 16.87 11.00
N ALA A 214 2.63 16.58 12.30
CA ALA A 214 3.74 17.01 13.14
C ALA A 214 5.08 16.41 12.67
N PRO A 215 6.23 17.04 12.99
CA PRO A 215 7.54 16.43 12.77
C PRO A 215 7.62 15.02 13.40
N GLY A 216 8.18 14.06 12.66
CA GLY A 216 8.28 12.67 13.10
C GLY A 216 7.00 11.84 13.01
N GLN A 217 5.88 12.43 12.60
CA GLN A 217 4.63 11.75 12.28
C GLN A 217 4.42 11.60 10.77
N TRP A 218 3.55 10.66 10.42
CA TRP A 218 3.03 10.47 9.08
C TRP A 218 1.50 10.29 9.11
N VAL A 219 0.93 9.73 8.05
CA VAL A 219 -0.52 9.71 7.83
C VAL A 219 -1.29 9.06 8.98
N PHE A 220 -0.84 7.90 9.46
CA PHE A 220 -1.57 7.12 10.48
C PHE A 220 -1.59 7.77 11.87
N GLU A 221 -0.74 8.75 12.14
CA GLU A 221 -0.73 9.49 13.41
C GLU A 221 -1.49 10.82 13.32
N SER A 222 -1.86 11.27 12.13
CA SER A 222 -2.45 12.60 11.89
C SER A 222 -3.86 12.56 11.29
N HIS A 223 -4.41 11.38 11.02
CA HIS A 223 -5.80 11.25 10.57
C HIS A 223 -6.81 11.78 11.59
N ALA A 224 -7.73 12.64 11.13
CA ALA A 224 -8.93 13.00 11.88
C ALA A 224 -9.96 11.87 11.83
N PRO A 225 -10.82 11.72 12.85
CA PRO A 225 -11.97 10.82 12.77
C PRO A 225 -13.01 11.36 11.78
N LEU A 226 -13.27 10.63 10.70
CA LEU A 226 -14.39 10.86 9.78
C LEU A 226 -15.55 9.94 10.16
N VAL A 227 -16.69 10.53 10.50
CA VAL A 227 -17.85 9.86 11.08
C VAL A 227 -19.00 9.83 10.08
N PHE A 228 -19.55 8.63 9.88
CA PHE A 228 -20.74 8.37 9.08
C PHE A 228 -21.82 7.81 9.99
N SER A 229 -23.04 8.36 9.93
CA SER A 229 -24.11 7.90 10.81
C SER A 229 -24.51 6.46 10.54
N GLU A 230 -24.53 6.05 9.27
CA GLU A 230 -24.81 4.67 8.87
C GLU A 230 -24.16 4.37 7.51
N LEU A 231 -23.40 3.28 7.40
CA LEU A 231 -22.91 2.77 6.13
C LEU A 231 -23.22 1.29 5.98
N HIS A 232 -23.91 0.96 4.89
CA HIS A 232 -24.17 -0.42 4.51
C HIS A 232 -23.01 -0.98 3.73
N GLN A 233 -22.48 -2.11 4.20
CA GLN A 233 -21.41 -2.76 3.49
C GLN A 233 -21.95 -3.46 2.24
N PRO A 234 -21.46 -3.14 1.03
CA PRO A 234 -21.81 -3.90 -0.15
C PRO A 234 -21.20 -5.31 -0.07
N ARG A 235 -21.97 -6.33 -0.48
CA ARG A 235 -21.42 -7.68 -0.66
C ARG A 235 -20.55 -7.68 -1.91
N VAL A 236 -19.26 -8.01 -1.74
CA VAL A 236 -18.33 -8.14 -2.86
C VAL A 236 -18.33 -9.60 -3.30
N LEU A 237 -18.88 -9.86 -4.48
CA LEU A 237 -18.68 -11.10 -5.22
C LEU A 237 -18.31 -10.72 -6.65
N GLU A 238 -17.07 -11.01 -7.02
CA GLU A 238 -16.54 -10.80 -8.36
C GLU A 238 -16.14 -12.15 -8.93
N VAL A 239 -16.57 -12.43 -10.16
CA VAL A 239 -16.25 -13.67 -10.87
C VAL A 239 -15.74 -13.28 -12.25
N ILE A 240 -14.50 -13.67 -12.54
CA ILE A 240 -13.79 -13.33 -13.77
C ILE A 240 -13.48 -14.64 -14.51
N PRO A 241 -14.37 -15.12 -15.40
CA PRO A 241 -14.07 -16.25 -16.25
C PRO A 241 -13.14 -15.83 -17.40
N SER A 242 -12.22 -16.71 -17.80
CA SER A 242 -11.35 -16.50 -18.95
C SER A 242 -11.31 -17.73 -19.86
N THR A 243 -11.10 -17.48 -21.15
CA THR A 243 -10.83 -18.55 -22.12
C THR A 243 -9.78 -18.06 -23.10
N THR A 244 -8.75 -18.88 -23.30
CA THR A 244 -7.62 -18.55 -24.17
C THR A 244 -7.46 -19.64 -25.20
N VAL A 245 -7.36 -19.26 -26.47
CA VAL A 245 -7.09 -20.17 -27.58
C VAL A 245 -5.85 -19.68 -28.31
N SER A 246 -4.83 -20.52 -28.42
CA SER A 246 -3.60 -20.20 -29.15
C SER A 246 -3.34 -21.22 -30.25
N ARG A 247 -2.70 -20.73 -31.32
CA ARG A 247 -2.28 -21.53 -32.48
C ARG A 247 -0.86 -21.12 -32.84
N ASN A 248 0.10 -21.97 -32.50
CA ASN A 248 1.52 -21.71 -32.73
C ASN A 248 2.02 -22.58 -33.89
N GLN A 249 2.79 -21.97 -34.78
CA GLN A 249 3.52 -22.65 -35.85
C GLN A 249 4.95 -22.12 -35.86
N THR A 250 5.92 -23.03 -35.84
CA THR A 250 7.33 -22.71 -36.01
C THR A 250 7.73 -22.94 -37.46
N ARG A 251 8.69 -22.17 -37.96
CA ARG A 251 9.22 -22.32 -39.32
C ARG A 251 10.68 -22.71 -39.24
N ASP A 252 10.92 -24.01 -39.29
CA ASP A 252 12.28 -24.57 -39.19
C ASP A 252 13.02 -24.51 -40.55
N ALA A 253 12.29 -24.35 -41.67
CA ALA A 253 12.86 -24.18 -43.01
C ALA A 253 12.05 -23.18 -43.86
N ALA A 254 12.70 -22.57 -44.87
CA ALA A 254 12.08 -21.55 -45.73
C ALA A 254 10.86 -22.04 -46.54
N ALA A 255 10.60 -23.34 -46.65
CA ALA A 255 9.51 -23.87 -47.48
C ALA A 255 8.31 -24.43 -46.70
N SER A 256 8.39 -24.62 -45.37
CA SER A 256 7.32 -25.29 -44.62
C SER A 256 7.19 -24.83 -43.17
N TRP A 257 5.96 -24.64 -42.74
CA TRP A 257 5.58 -24.48 -41.33
C TRP A 257 5.44 -25.84 -40.66
N SER A 258 5.77 -25.93 -39.38
CA SER A 258 5.44 -27.08 -38.55
C SER A 258 3.91 -27.21 -38.37
N PRO A 259 3.41 -28.42 -38.03
CA PRO A 259 2.02 -28.59 -37.66
C PRO A 259 1.62 -27.60 -36.57
N ALA A 260 0.43 -27.01 -36.72
CA ALA A 260 -0.08 -26.06 -35.75
C ALA A 260 -0.26 -26.72 -34.37
N SER A 261 0.45 -26.19 -33.37
CA SER A 261 0.20 -26.49 -31.97
C SER A 261 -0.96 -25.62 -31.51
N ASN A 262 -2.13 -26.23 -31.38
CA ASN A 262 -3.31 -25.56 -30.83
C ASN A 262 -3.38 -25.84 -29.33
N LYS A 263 -3.55 -24.80 -28.51
CA LYS A 263 -3.86 -24.94 -27.09
C LYS A 263 -5.11 -24.17 -26.76
N ALA A 264 -5.98 -24.76 -25.96
CA ALA A 264 -7.14 -24.11 -25.39
C ALA A 264 -7.03 -24.20 -23.87
N ALA A 265 -7.32 -23.10 -23.19
CA ALA A 265 -7.26 -22.96 -21.76
C ALA A 265 -8.53 -22.27 -21.27
N ILE A 266 -9.02 -22.70 -20.11
CA ILE A 266 -10.12 -22.07 -19.39
C ILE A 266 -9.58 -21.69 -18.02
N GLY A 267 -9.91 -20.49 -17.58
CA GLY A 267 -9.56 -19.98 -16.27
C GLY A 267 -10.76 -19.36 -15.59
N ALA A 268 -10.65 -19.20 -14.27
CA ALA A 268 -11.62 -18.47 -13.49
C ALA A 268 -10.95 -17.89 -12.25
N SER A 269 -11.29 -16.64 -11.93
CA SER A 269 -10.95 -16.02 -10.66
C SER A 269 -12.23 -15.63 -9.93
N ILE A 270 -12.23 -15.80 -8.62
CA ILE A 270 -13.33 -15.44 -7.73
C ILE A 270 -12.77 -14.59 -6.61
N LYS A 271 -13.43 -13.47 -6.32
CA LYS A 271 -13.21 -12.66 -5.13
C LYS A 271 -14.51 -12.58 -4.35
N TYR A 272 -14.44 -12.96 -3.08
CA TYR A 272 -15.58 -13.02 -2.19
C TYR A 272 -15.26 -12.31 -0.86
N GLY A 273 -15.97 -11.22 -0.60
CA GLY A 273 -15.94 -10.53 0.68
C GLY A 273 -16.68 -11.33 1.75
N VAL A 274 -15.95 -12.19 2.47
CA VAL A 274 -16.48 -12.99 3.60
C VAL A 274 -17.08 -12.06 4.65
N THR A 275 -16.39 -10.97 4.96
CA THR A 275 -16.88 -9.84 5.74
C THR A 275 -16.37 -8.54 5.14
N SER A 276 -16.76 -7.43 5.76
CA SER A 276 -16.33 -6.06 5.44
C SER A 276 -14.82 -5.83 5.46
N ALA A 277 -14.12 -6.64 6.25
CA ALA A 277 -12.69 -6.53 6.45
C ALA A 277 -11.97 -7.83 6.12
N VAL A 278 -12.66 -8.86 5.59
CA VAL A 278 -12.06 -10.17 5.25
C VAL A 278 -12.48 -10.57 3.85
N THR A 279 -11.50 -10.74 2.97
CA THR A 279 -11.68 -11.11 1.57
C THR A 279 -11.00 -12.44 1.29
N LEU A 280 -11.73 -13.33 0.63
CA LEU A 280 -11.26 -14.57 0.06
C LEU A 280 -11.14 -14.41 -1.46
N GLU A 281 -9.97 -14.69 -1.99
CA GLU A 281 -9.70 -14.72 -3.43
C GLU A 281 -9.23 -16.12 -3.81
N ALA A 282 -9.76 -16.65 -4.91
CA ALA A 282 -9.34 -17.93 -5.47
C ALA A 282 -9.17 -17.78 -6.97
N THR A 283 -8.18 -18.45 -7.53
CA THR A 283 -7.97 -18.48 -8.97
C THR A 283 -7.60 -19.88 -9.43
N ALA A 284 -8.07 -20.26 -10.60
CA ALA A 284 -7.68 -21.45 -11.33
C ALA A 284 -7.30 -21.02 -12.74
N ASN A 285 -6.05 -21.28 -13.12
CA ASN A 285 -5.46 -20.91 -14.40
C ASN A 285 -5.73 -19.43 -14.77
N PRO A 286 -5.28 -18.47 -13.94
CA PRO A 286 -5.47 -17.05 -14.17
C PRO A 286 -4.91 -16.61 -15.53
N ASP A 287 -5.64 -15.75 -16.24
CA ASP A 287 -5.15 -15.12 -17.45
C ASP A 287 -4.42 -13.81 -17.12
N PHE A 288 -3.13 -13.73 -17.45
CA PHE A 288 -2.32 -12.52 -17.31
C PHE A 288 -2.01 -11.84 -18.64
N SER A 289 -2.58 -12.31 -19.76
CA SER A 289 -2.34 -11.71 -21.08
C SER A 289 -2.84 -10.26 -21.20
N GLN A 290 -3.77 -9.87 -20.32
CA GLN A 290 -4.36 -8.53 -20.26
C GLN A 290 -3.67 -7.61 -19.24
N VAL A 291 -2.65 -8.11 -18.53
CA VAL A 291 -1.89 -7.32 -17.57
C VAL A 291 -0.93 -6.41 -18.33
N GLU A 292 -0.75 -5.19 -17.84
CA GLU A 292 0.21 -4.24 -18.40
C GLU A 292 1.61 -4.88 -18.49
N SER A 293 2.31 -4.65 -19.60
CA SER A 293 3.68 -5.12 -19.76
C SER A 293 4.60 -4.37 -18.82
N ASP A 294 5.60 -5.07 -18.29
CA ASP A 294 6.60 -4.47 -17.42
C ASP A 294 7.33 -3.32 -18.14
N ALA A 295 7.51 -2.20 -17.43
CA ALA A 295 8.26 -1.07 -17.96
C ALA A 295 9.70 -1.48 -18.28
N PHE A 296 10.26 -0.98 -19.38
CA PHE A 296 11.64 -1.28 -19.76
C PHE A 296 12.60 -0.76 -18.68
N GLN A 297 13.35 -1.68 -18.06
CA GLN A 297 14.39 -1.37 -17.09
C GLN A 297 15.77 -1.49 -17.76
N VAL A 298 16.69 -0.60 -17.44
CA VAL A 298 18.06 -0.64 -17.99
C VAL A 298 18.86 -1.71 -17.25
N GLU A 299 19.11 -2.83 -17.93
CA GLU A 299 19.79 -4.00 -17.38
C GLU A 299 21.33 -3.94 -17.45
N VAL A 300 21.89 -2.92 -18.13
CA VAL A 300 23.34 -2.83 -18.37
C VAL A 300 24.10 -2.65 -17.05
N ASN A 301 25.06 -3.54 -16.79
CA ASN A 301 25.92 -3.57 -15.60
C ASN A 301 25.19 -3.76 -14.25
N GLN A 302 23.96 -4.29 -14.24
CA GLN A 302 23.31 -4.64 -12.97
C GLN A 302 23.90 -5.92 -12.37
N ARG A 303 24.22 -5.86 -11.06
CA ARG A 303 24.77 -6.99 -10.28
C ARG A 303 23.69 -7.77 -9.52
N PHE A 304 22.45 -7.31 -9.60
CA PHE A 304 21.28 -7.88 -8.95
C PHE A 304 20.17 -8.07 -9.99
N PRO A 305 19.20 -8.97 -9.72
CA PRO A 305 18.00 -9.07 -10.55
C PRO A 305 17.26 -7.73 -10.62
N VAL A 306 16.52 -7.50 -11.71
CA VAL A 306 15.65 -6.33 -11.83
C VAL A 306 14.39 -6.55 -11.00
N PHE A 307 14.00 -5.53 -10.24
CA PHE A 307 12.76 -5.53 -9.48
C PHE A 307 11.61 -5.02 -10.35
N TYR A 308 10.51 -5.77 -10.38
CA TYR A 308 9.26 -5.40 -11.05
C TYR A 308 8.10 -5.41 -10.06
N ASP A 309 7.27 -4.38 -10.10
CA ASP A 309 6.06 -4.35 -9.27
C ASP A 309 5.07 -5.43 -9.69
N GLU A 310 4.26 -5.90 -8.74
CA GLU A 310 3.15 -6.78 -9.09
C GLU A 310 2.11 -5.98 -9.86
N LYS A 311 1.50 -6.60 -10.87
CA LYS A 311 0.41 -6.02 -11.68
C LYS A 311 -0.71 -7.04 -11.96
N ARG A 312 -0.52 -8.30 -11.56
CA ARG A 312 -1.49 -9.37 -11.77
C ARG A 312 -2.60 -9.29 -10.72
N PRO A 313 -3.89 -9.20 -11.11
CA PRO A 313 -5.00 -8.92 -10.20
C PRO A 313 -5.05 -9.80 -8.95
N PHE A 314 -4.85 -11.12 -9.09
CA PHE A 314 -4.87 -12.07 -7.96
C PHE A 314 -3.79 -11.79 -6.90
N PHE A 315 -2.64 -11.22 -7.26
CA PHE A 315 -1.54 -10.99 -6.32
C PHE A 315 -1.50 -9.56 -5.78
N MET A 316 -2.16 -8.60 -6.44
CA MET A 316 -2.11 -7.19 -6.10
C MET A 316 -2.69 -6.86 -4.73
N GLU A 317 -3.94 -7.24 -4.50
CA GLU A 317 -4.67 -6.77 -3.34
C GLU A 317 -4.16 -7.42 -2.05
N GLY A 318 -3.85 -6.59 -1.05
CA GLY A 318 -3.36 -7.06 0.24
C GLY A 318 -1.90 -7.55 0.24
N LEU A 319 -1.15 -7.41 -0.86
CA LEU A 319 0.26 -7.80 -0.93
C LEU A 319 1.10 -7.11 0.14
N GLY A 320 0.80 -5.84 0.43
CA GLY A 320 1.49 -5.05 1.45
C GLY A 320 1.45 -5.63 2.86
N VAL A 321 0.47 -6.50 3.18
CA VAL A 321 0.36 -7.13 4.51
C VAL A 321 1.52 -8.09 4.76
N PHE A 322 2.07 -8.71 3.71
CA PHE A 322 3.17 -9.66 3.83
C PHE A 322 4.54 -9.01 4.09
N ASN A 323 4.62 -7.68 4.01
CA ASN A 323 5.85 -6.94 4.25
C ASN A 323 6.30 -7.05 5.70
N LEU A 324 7.61 -7.26 5.90
CA LEU A 324 8.25 -7.22 7.21
C LEU A 324 8.72 -5.81 7.56
N ALA A 325 8.74 -5.50 8.85
CA ALA A 325 9.17 -4.20 9.33
C ALA A 325 10.61 -3.90 8.93
N GLY A 326 10.83 -2.72 8.36
CA GLY A 326 12.16 -2.22 8.00
C GLY A 326 12.74 -2.73 6.68
N GLN A 327 11.98 -3.47 5.87
CA GLN A 327 12.39 -3.83 4.50
C GLN A 327 12.17 -2.66 3.53
N GLY A 328 12.76 -2.72 2.32
CA GLY A 328 12.68 -1.64 1.31
C GLY A 328 13.78 -0.58 1.44
N ASP A 329 13.72 0.45 0.60
CA ASP A 329 14.77 1.47 0.42
C ASP A 329 16.12 0.83 0.02
N ASP A 330 17.20 1.26 0.68
CA ASP A 330 18.57 0.75 0.57
C ASP A 330 18.80 -0.58 1.34
N ALA A 331 17.77 -1.23 1.88
CA ALA A 331 17.92 -2.51 2.56
C ALA A 331 18.20 -3.65 1.57
N SER A 332 18.98 -4.65 1.99
CA SER A 332 19.23 -5.85 1.17
C SER A 332 17.93 -6.60 0.84
N MET A 333 16.92 -6.55 1.71
CA MET A 333 15.59 -7.12 1.46
C MET A 333 14.64 -6.02 0.98
N GLN A 334 14.28 -6.04 -0.31
CA GLN A 334 13.30 -5.10 -0.87
C GLN A 334 11.86 -5.53 -0.55
N ARG A 335 11.56 -6.83 -0.71
CA ARG A 335 10.28 -7.44 -0.35
C ARG A 335 10.50 -8.82 0.27
N SER A 336 9.85 -9.09 1.40
CA SER A 336 9.76 -10.43 2.00
C SER A 336 8.93 -11.41 1.15
N VAL A 337 7.91 -10.91 0.46
CA VAL A 337 7.06 -11.69 -0.44
C VAL A 337 6.94 -10.95 -1.76
N HIS A 338 7.60 -11.48 -2.77
CA HIS A 338 7.67 -10.98 -4.13
C HIS A 338 6.98 -12.00 -5.05
N THR A 339 5.69 -11.80 -5.28
CA THR A 339 4.82 -12.75 -5.98
C THR A 339 5.22 -13.02 -7.43
N ARG A 340 6.05 -12.18 -8.06
CA ARG A 340 6.68 -12.44 -9.36
C ARG A 340 7.61 -13.68 -9.36
N LYS A 341 7.97 -14.21 -8.18
CA LYS A 341 8.62 -15.53 -8.04
C LYS A 341 7.70 -16.70 -8.39
N ILE A 342 6.38 -16.49 -8.35
CA ILE A 342 5.35 -17.41 -8.84
C ILE A 342 5.10 -17.01 -10.30
N VAL A 343 5.72 -17.72 -11.24
CA VAL A 343 5.83 -17.31 -12.64
C VAL A 343 4.60 -17.73 -13.45
N ASP A 344 4.22 -19.00 -13.34
CA ASP A 344 3.13 -19.64 -14.10
C ASP A 344 2.14 -20.33 -13.13
N PRO A 345 1.31 -19.55 -12.40
CA PRO A 345 0.44 -20.12 -11.40
C PRO A 345 -0.71 -20.93 -11.99
N GLY A 346 -0.82 -22.19 -11.56
CA GLY A 346 -1.92 -23.08 -11.97
C GLY A 346 -3.19 -22.89 -11.14
N ALA A 347 -3.03 -22.70 -9.83
CA ALA A 347 -4.12 -22.38 -8.91
C ALA A 347 -3.62 -21.53 -7.73
N GLY A 348 -4.51 -20.73 -7.15
CA GLY A 348 -4.18 -19.89 -6.01
C GLY A 348 -5.37 -19.69 -5.09
N LEU A 349 -5.07 -19.58 -3.80
CA LEU A 349 -5.99 -19.23 -2.73
C LEU A 349 -5.37 -18.15 -1.87
N LYS A 350 -6.09 -17.06 -1.62
CA LYS A 350 -5.63 -15.95 -0.81
C LYS A 350 -6.75 -15.51 0.13
N LEU A 351 -6.46 -15.41 1.42
CA LEU A 351 -7.38 -14.90 2.43
C LEU A 351 -6.71 -13.73 3.13
N THR A 352 -7.26 -12.53 3.03
CA THR A 352 -6.70 -11.34 3.68
C THR A 352 -7.77 -10.66 4.52
N GLY A 353 -7.40 -10.15 5.68
CA GLY A 353 -8.32 -9.31 6.41
C GLY A 353 -7.89 -8.84 7.78
N THR A 354 -8.80 -8.12 8.42
CA THR A 354 -8.62 -7.55 9.75
C THR A 354 -9.83 -7.88 10.64
N ALA A 355 -9.55 -8.34 11.85
CA ALA A 355 -10.53 -8.62 12.89
C ALA A 355 -10.10 -7.91 14.19
N GLY A 356 -10.75 -6.79 14.49
CA GLY A 356 -10.37 -5.93 15.62
C GLY A 356 -8.95 -5.42 15.49
N ARG A 357 -8.06 -5.80 16.42
CA ARG A 357 -6.64 -5.40 16.40
C ARG A 357 -5.74 -6.39 15.65
N GLN A 358 -6.28 -7.43 15.03
CA GLN A 358 -5.52 -8.45 14.34
C GLN A 358 -5.68 -8.28 12.83
N THR A 359 -4.57 -8.15 12.10
CA THR A 359 -4.55 -8.24 10.64
C THR A 359 -3.88 -9.55 10.26
N PHE A 360 -4.43 -10.27 9.29
CA PHE A 360 -3.91 -11.56 8.85
C PHE A 360 -3.97 -11.68 7.33
N ALA A 361 -3.04 -12.46 6.79
CA ALA A 361 -3.04 -12.83 5.39
C ALA A 361 -2.52 -14.26 5.22
N VAL A 362 -3.18 -15.03 4.37
CA VAL A 362 -2.74 -16.35 3.92
C VAL A 362 -2.74 -16.33 2.40
N LEU A 363 -1.66 -16.79 1.79
CA LEU A 363 -1.55 -16.97 0.34
C LEU A 363 -0.99 -18.37 0.10
N SER A 364 -1.68 -19.17 -0.70
CA SER A 364 -1.17 -20.45 -1.21
C SER A 364 -1.34 -20.47 -2.71
N ALA A 365 -0.30 -20.78 -3.47
CA ALA A 365 -0.35 -20.82 -4.92
C ALA A 365 0.59 -21.90 -5.47
N SER A 366 0.10 -22.65 -6.47
CA SER A 366 0.95 -23.54 -7.26
C SER A 366 1.62 -22.75 -8.37
N ASP A 367 2.82 -23.19 -8.78
CA ASP A 367 3.61 -22.63 -9.86
C ASP A 367 4.08 -23.78 -10.75
N ALA A 368 3.71 -23.73 -12.03
CA ALA A 368 4.03 -24.80 -12.97
C ALA A 368 5.55 -24.91 -13.15
N SER A 369 6.06 -26.13 -13.04
CA SER A 369 7.48 -26.43 -13.22
C SER A 369 7.71 -27.30 -14.44
N ALA A 370 8.79 -27.03 -15.18
CA ALA A 370 9.17 -27.81 -16.36
C ALA A 370 9.58 -29.26 -16.01
N THR A 371 9.89 -29.55 -14.74
CA THR A 371 10.55 -30.80 -14.31
C THR A 371 9.65 -31.78 -13.56
N GLY A 372 8.33 -31.56 -13.48
CA GLY A 372 7.42 -32.52 -12.82
C GLY A 372 6.24 -31.86 -12.11
N SER A 373 6.07 -32.14 -10.82
CA SER A 373 4.99 -31.58 -10.00
C SER A 373 5.17 -30.08 -9.81
N ASP A 374 4.08 -29.32 -9.77
CA ASP A 374 4.12 -27.89 -9.47
C ASP A 374 4.87 -27.58 -8.17
N ARG A 375 5.54 -26.43 -8.13
CA ARG A 375 6.06 -25.87 -6.88
C ARG A 375 4.92 -25.22 -6.12
N LEU A 376 4.82 -25.46 -4.82
CA LEU A 376 3.78 -24.89 -3.98
C LEU A 376 4.38 -23.83 -3.08
N PHE A 377 3.83 -22.61 -3.13
CA PHE A 377 4.13 -21.54 -2.21
C PHE A 377 3.00 -21.41 -1.20
N THR A 378 3.30 -21.43 0.09
CA THR A 378 2.35 -21.18 1.17
C THR A 378 2.92 -20.17 2.14
N ILE A 379 2.17 -19.09 2.37
CA ILE A 379 2.60 -17.93 3.13
C ILE A 379 1.51 -17.60 4.13
N GLY A 380 1.88 -17.43 5.39
CA GLY A 380 1.00 -17.02 6.48
C GLY A 380 1.55 -15.81 7.21
N ARG A 381 0.70 -14.82 7.46
CA ARG A 381 1.03 -13.57 8.14
C ARG A 381 -0.01 -13.26 9.19
N ALA A 382 0.45 -12.84 10.37
CA ALA A 382 -0.40 -12.29 11.42
C ALA A 382 0.27 -11.05 12.05
N LEU A 383 -0.53 -10.03 12.30
CA LEU A 383 -0.14 -8.74 12.86
C LEU A 383 -1.08 -8.38 13.99
N ARG A 384 -0.53 -7.93 15.13
CA ARG A 384 -1.30 -7.34 16.22
C ARG A 384 -0.98 -5.85 16.35
N ASN A 385 -2.00 -5.04 16.14
CA ASN A 385 -1.92 -3.59 16.18
C ASN A 385 -2.06 -3.04 17.62
N TYR A 386 -1.25 -2.03 17.94
CA TYR A 386 -1.30 -1.29 19.21
C TYR A 386 -1.67 0.19 19.03
N GLY A 387 -1.96 0.63 17.80
CA GLY A 387 -2.34 2.00 17.46
C GLY A 387 -1.13 2.87 17.09
N ASN A 388 -1.38 4.01 16.42
CA ASN A 388 -0.37 4.96 15.95
C ASN A 388 0.74 4.29 15.11
N GLY A 389 0.34 3.43 14.16
CA GLY A 389 1.27 2.69 13.30
C GLY A 389 2.09 1.58 13.98
N GLN A 390 1.93 1.37 15.29
CA GLN A 390 2.69 0.35 16.03
C GLN A 390 2.05 -1.03 15.94
N TYR A 391 2.89 -2.04 15.73
CA TYR A 391 2.44 -3.43 15.67
C TYR A 391 3.57 -4.40 16.02
N VAL A 392 3.17 -5.64 16.33
CA VAL A 392 4.06 -6.81 16.32
C VAL A 392 3.50 -7.85 15.36
N GLY A 393 4.37 -8.55 14.65
CA GLY A 393 4.01 -9.44 13.57
C GLY A 393 4.79 -10.74 13.58
N ALA A 394 4.19 -11.75 12.96
CA ALA A 394 4.84 -13.00 12.60
C ALA A 394 4.54 -13.33 11.13
N LEU A 395 5.52 -13.86 10.41
CA LEU A 395 5.40 -14.34 9.04
C LEU A 395 5.99 -15.74 8.96
N VAL A 396 5.30 -16.64 8.27
CA VAL A 396 5.82 -17.95 7.90
C VAL A 396 5.70 -18.13 6.40
N THR A 397 6.74 -18.68 5.77
CA THR A 397 6.72 -19.06 4.36
C THR A 397 7.20 -20.49 4.24
N ASP A 398 6.58 -21.22 3.32
CA ASP A 398 6.89 -22.59 2.98
C ASP A 398 6.81 -22.70 1.46
N THR A 399 7.92 -23.07 0.84
CA THR A 399 8.00 -23.35 -0.59
C THR A 399 8.41 -24.80 -0.75
N GLU A 400 7.62 -25.61 -1.44
CA GLU A 400 7.88 -27.05 -1.62
C GLU A 400 7.88 -27.43 -3.11
N HIS A 401 8.83 -28.27 -3.50
CA HIS A 401 8.87 -28.87 -4.84
C HIS A 401 9.45 -30.28 -4.76
N GLY A 402 8.59 -31.30 -4.74
CA GLY A 402 9.02 -32.68 -4.54
C GLY A 402 9.67 -32.88 -3.16
N ALA A 403 10.96 -33.19 -3.13
CA ALA A 403 11.74 -33.32 -1.90
C ALA A 403 12.46 -32.01 -1.48
N GLU A 404 12.39 -30.97 -2.31
CA GLU A 404 12.94 -29.65 -1.99
C GLU A 404 11.98 -28.87 -1.11
N TYR A 405 12.54 -28.12 -0.17
CA TYR A 405 11.78 -27.11 0.56
C TYR A 405 12.62 -25.89 0.92
N ASN A 406 11.95 -24.75 1.08
CA ASN A 406 12.46 -23.57 1.75
C ASN A 406 11.41 -23.07 2.74
N ARG A 407 11.77 -23.07 4.03
CA ARG A 407 10.90 -22.67 5.14
C ARG A 407 11.51 -21.50 5.86
N VAL A 408 10.74 -20.43 6.03
CA VAL A 408 11.18 -19.23 6.75
C VAL A 408 10.16 -18.89 7.82
N ALA A 409 10.64 -18.62 9.03
CA ALA A 409 9.86 -18.01 10.09
C ALA A 409 10.47 -16.64 10.42
N ALA A 410 9.63 -15.63 10.52
CA ALA A 410 10.05 -14.28 10.85
C ALA A 410 9.13 -13.66 11.91
N ALA A 411 9.72 -12.81 12.74
CA ALA A 411 9.04 -11.96 13.70
C ALA A 411 9.50 -10.52 13.49
N ASP A 412 8.57 -9.58 13.52
CA ASP A 412 8.86 -8.18 13.28
C ASP A 412 8.02 -7.26 14.15
N ALA A 413 8.48 -6.03 14.29
CA ALA A 413 7.79 -5.01 15.06
C ALA A 413 8.10 -3.61 14.55
N THR A 414 7.08 -2.77 14.60
CA THR A 414 7.21 -1.32 14.49
C THR A 414 6.84 -0.71 15.84
N PHE A 415 7.78 -0.01 16.45
CA PHE A 415 7.61 0.66 17.74
C PHE A 415 7.85 2.15 17.58
N ARG A 416 7.04 2.97 18.25
CA ARG A 416 7.22 4.42 18.28
C ARG A 416 7.33 4.90 19.72
N HIS A 417 8.27 5.80 19.97
CA HIS A 417 8.44 6.43 21.28
C HIS A 417 8.34 7.95 21.17
N GLY A 418 7.34 8.52 21.84
CA GLY A 418 6.99 9.92 21.67
C GLY A 418 6.57 10.24 20.22
N GLN A 419 6.78 11.49 19.81
CA GLN A 419 6.44 11.95 18.45
C GLN A 419 7.61 11.82 17.46
N ASN A 420 8.82 11.64 17.96
CA ASN A 420 10.04 11.83 17.16
C ASN A 420 10.75 10.53 16.82
N PHE A 421 10.45 9.42 17.50
CA PHE A 421 11.24 8.20 17.40
C PHE A 421 10.45 7.02 16.86
N THR A 422 11.01 6.34 15.86
CA THR A 422 10.44 5.14 15.24
C THR A 422 11.51 4.07 15.11
N TRP A 423 11.19 2.85 15.50
CA TRP A 423 12.00 1.66 15.27
C TRP A 423 11.22 0.64 14.49
N ASN A 424 11.88 0.05 13.50
CA ASN A 424 11.42 -1.12 12.78
C ASN A 424 12.47 -2.21 12.97
N ALA A 425 12.05 -3.40 13.34
CA ALA A 425 12.93 -4.54 13.50
C ALA A 425 12.28 -5.78 12.93
N ALA A 426 13.06 -6.60 12.22
CA ALA A 426 12.64 -7.93 11.80
C ALA A 426 13.77 -8.94 12.03
N LEU A 427 13.40 -10.12 12.49
CA LEU A 427 14.26 -11.28 12.67
C LEU A 427 13.69 -12.42 11.84
N LEU A 428 14.56 -13.14 11.15
CA LEU A 428 14.20 -14.24 10.26
C LEU A 428 15.09 -15.44 10.54
N HIS A 429 14.53 -16.63 10.41
CA HIS A 429 15.25 -17.89 10.37
C HIS A 429 14.75 -18.70 9.18
N SER A 430 15.68 -19.25 8.40
CA SER A 430 15.38 -20.12 7.27
C SER A 430 15.98 -21.50 7.44
N ALA A 431 15.27 -22.50 6.93
CA ALA A 431 15.73 -23.86 6.76
C ALA A 431 15.34 -24.32 5.35
N SER A 432 16.31 -24.81 4.59
CA SER A 432 16.10 -25.29 3.21
C SER A 432 16.69 -26.66 2.98
N GLN A 433 16.16 -27.36 1.98
CA GLN A 433 16.71 -28.57 1.44
C GLN A 433 16.61 -28.58 -0.08
N THR A 434 17.69 -29.01 -0.74
CA THR A 434 17.78 -29.20 -2.20
C THR A 434 17.38 -30.62 -2.63
N VAL A 435 17.17 -30.87 -3.94
CA VAL A 435 16.84 -32.21 -4.46
C VAL A 435 17.85 -33.26 -3.99
N ASP A 436 19.14 -32.90 -3.93
CA ASP A 436 20.23 -33.79 -3.54
C ASP A 436 20.31 -34.06 -2.02
N GLY A 437 19.35 -33.52 -1.24
CA GLY A 437 19.28 -33.71 0.21
C GLY A 437 20.23 -32.82 1.02
N HIS A 438 20.94 -31.88 0.38
CA HIS A 438 21.75 -30.90 1.10
C HIS A 438 20.83 -29.92 1.83
N THR A 439 21.03 -29.80 3.14
CA THR A 439 20.32 -28.86 3.99
C THR A 439 21.15 -27.60 4.25
N SER A 440 20.46 -26.47 4.34
CA SER A 440 21.06 -25.19 4.72
C SER A 440 20.14 -24.47 5.69
N SER A 441 20.71 -23.68 6.58
CA SER A 441 19.95 -22.84 7.48
C SER A 441 20.71 -21.56 7.75
N GLY A 442 19.98 -20.49 8.03
CA GLY A 442 20.59 -19.21 8.36
C GLY A 442 19.60 -18.24 8.95
N ASN A 443 20.14 -17.23 9.63
CA ASN A 443 19.38 -16.18 10.27
C ASN A 443 19.53 -14.86 9.49
N GLY A 444 18.49 -14.05 9.60
CA GLY A 444 18.45 -12.68 9.09
C GLY A 444 17.99 -11.76 10.21
N ALA A 445 18.53 -10.55 10.25
CA ALA A 445 18.10 -9.51 11.14
C ALA A 445 18.22 -8.17 10.44
N GLN A 446 17.23 -7.30 10.63
CA GLN A 446 17.31 -5.91 10.23
C GLN A 446 16.69 -5.03 11.30
N VAL A 447 17.31 -3.89 11.55
CA VAL A 447 16.85 -2.87 12.50
C VAL A 447 17.04 -1.49 11.85
N LYS A 448 15.95 -0.76 11.68
CA LYS A 448 15.93 0.65 11.26
C LYS A 448 15.44 1.49 12.44
N GLY A 449 16.22 2.51 12.82
CA GLY A 449 15.85 3.48 13.83
C GLY A 449 15.87 4.88 13.24
N GLN A 450 14.79 5.65 13.45
CA GLN A 450 14.68 7.02 12.98
C GLN A 450 14.33 7.94 14.12
N TYR A 451 15.11 9.01 14.29
CA TYR A 451 14.79 10.16 15.12
C TYR A 451 14.59 11.39 14.23
N ASN A 452 13.42 12.01 14.31
CA ASN A 452 13.06 13.11 13.44
C ASN A 452 12.46 14.27 14.24
N THR A 453 12.96 15.47 13.98
CA THR A 453 12.47 16.75 14.50
C THR A 453 12.47 17.78 13.38
N ARG A 454 11.91 18.98 13.62
CA ARG A 454 11.92 20.06 12.61
C ARG A 454 13.31 20.44 12.10
N ARG A 455 14.39 20.20 12.87
CA ARG A 455 15.76 20.64 12.55
C ARG A 455 16.77 19.52 12.36
N LEU A 456 16.42 18.29 12.74
CA LEU A 456 17.36 17.18 12.79
C LEU A 456 16.64 15.88 12.43
N LEU A 457 17.19 15.18 11.43
CA LEU A 457 16.88 13.81 11.08
C LEU A 457 18.12 12.95 11.35
N VAL A 458 17.95 11.90 12.14
CA VAL A 458 18.97 10.87 12.37
C VAL A 458 18.35 9.53 11.97
N MET A 459 19.03 8.80 11.09
CA MET A 459 18.64 7.47 10.66
C MET A 459 19.78 6.50 10.97
N ASN A 460 19.43 5.36 11.55
CA ASN A 460 20.34 4.25 11.81
C ASN A 460 19.77 3.01 11.12
N PHE A 461 20.64 2.28 10.42
CA PHE A 461 20.28 1.04 9.77
C PHE A 461 21.34 -0.01 10.06
N VAL A 462 20.89 -1.18 10.51
CA VAL A 462 21.73 -2.35 10.74
C VAL A 462 21.02 -3.53 10.12
N GLU A 463 21.71 -4.25 9.24
CA GLU A 463 21.23 -5.53 8.71
C GLU A 463 22.31 -6.59 8.81
N HIS A 464 21.88 -7.83 8.94
CA HIS A 464 22.73 -9.00 8.98
C HIS A 464 21.99 -10.17 8.36
N PHE A 465 22.61 -10.82 7.38
CA PHE A 465 22.06 -12.00 6.73
C PHE A 465 23.15 -13.06 6.61
N ASP A 466 22.97 -14.18 7.30
CA ASP A 466 23.91 -15.32 7.24
C ASP A 466 24.03 -15.83 5.80
N ARG A 467 25.20 -16.38 5.44
CA ARG A 467 25.38 -16.99 4.10
C ARG A 467 24.39 -18.12 3.81
N GLY A 468 23.95 -18.82 4.84
CA GLY A 468 22.97 -19.91 4.74
C GLY A 468 21.51 -19.47 4.67
N ILE A 469 21.19 -18.18 4.86
CA ILE A 469 19.79 -17.75 4.78
C ILE A 469 19.30 -17.83 3.33
N GLN A 470 18.10 -18.38 3.15
CA GLN A 470 17.41 -18.47 1.86
C GLN A 470 15.92 -18.21 2.10
N MET A 471 15.30 -17.48 1.18
CA MET A 471 13.87 -17.17 1.24
C MET A 471 13.35 -17.08 -0.19
N ASP A 472 12.75 -18.15 -0.69
CA ASP A 472 12.34 -18.29 -2.09
C ASP A 472 11.26 -17.27 -2.48
N THR A 473 10.49 -16.82 -1.50
CA THR A 473 9.46 -15.80 -1.64
C THR A 473 10.03 -14.38 -1.67
N ALA A 474 11.25 -14.14 -1.19
CA ALA A 474 11.78 -12.78 -1.05
C ALA A 474 12.51 -12.28 -2.30
N PHE A 475 12.53 -10.96 -2.44
CA PHE A 475 13.48 -10.25 -3.29
C PHE A 475 14.61 -9.71 -2.42
N LEU A 476 15.73 -10.45 -2.42
CA LEU A 476 16.92 -10.17 -1.63
C LEU A 476 18.08 -9.82 -2.57
N ASN A 477 18.57 -8.59 -2.50
CA ASN A 477 19.74 -8.12 -3.22
C ASN A 477 21.00 -8.71 -2.58
N ARG A 478 21.56 -9.76 -3.21
CA ARG A 478 22.82 -10.38 -2.79
C ARG A 478 23.83 -10.44 -3.92
N VAL A 479 25.10 -10.20 -3.58
CA VAL A 479 26.28 -10.40 -4.44
C VAL A 479 26.89 -11.76 -4.15
#